data_AF-A0A7W1ZX48-F1
#
_entry.id   AF-A0A7W1ZX48-F1
#
_cell.length_a   1.000
_cell.length_b   1.000
_cell.length_c   1.000
_cell.angle_alpha   90.00
_cell.angle_beta   90.00
_cell.angle_gamma   90.00
#
_symmetry.space_group_name_H-M   'P 1'
#
loop_
_entity.id
_entity.type
_entity.pdbx_description
1 polymer ?
#
loop_
_entity_poly.entity_id
_entity_poly.type
_entity_poly.pdbx_seq_one_letter_code
_entity_poly.pdbx_strand_id
1 'polypeptide(L)'
;KNAAPVRTKNSEKAFDNAVKAYKKIIAKNKLDDAAHFNLGRAYNKLNEDQDAMKALREAVKLKPDDAEYQIEYGVILMKLAQYQEAVAALKKAVSLDDSNLQAQELLEKAEAGRKRIDFGIKPKLPPPVQQEPIKPRENPKPRETPKPKEESTPEKKNANQ
;
A
#
# COMPACT_ATOMS: atom_id res chain seq x y z
N LYS A 1 -3.36 21.00 -19.42
CA LYS A 1 -3.15 19.56 -19.70
C LYS A 1 -2.33 18.99 -18.55
N ASN A 2 -2.93 18.21 -17.66
CA ASN A 2 -2.29 17.32 -16.68
C ASN A 2 -3.41 16.46 -16.10
N ALA A 3 -3.89 15.52 -16.93
CA ALA A 3 -4.79 14.50 -16.42
C ALA A 3 -3.96 13.62 -15.49
N ALA A 4 -4.36 13.54 -14.21
CA ALA A 4 -3.89 12.48 -13.34
C ALA A 4 -4.06 11.13 -14.07
N PRO A 5 -3.13 10.18 -13.94
CA PRO A 5 -3.23 8.89 -14.64
C PRO A 5 -4.60 8.30 -14.32
N VAL A 6 -5.43 8.15 -15.36
CA VAL A 6 -6.74 7.51 -15.25
C VAL A 6 -6.47 6.09 -14.80
N ARG A 7 -6.75 5.81 -13.53
CA ARG A 7 -6.62 4.47 -12.97
C ARG A 7 -7.56 3.55 -13.74
N THR A 8 -7.03 2.43 -14.22
CA THR A 8 -7.90 1.41 -14.79
C THR A 8 -8.54 0.66 -13.63
N LYS A 9 -9.85 0.45 -13.68
CA LYS A 9 -10.64 -0.28 -12.67
C LYS A 9 -10.01 -1.63 -12.25
N ASN A 10 -9.28 -2.26 -13.16
CA ASN A 10 -8.58 -3.52 -12.93
C ASN A 10 -7.37 -3.36 -12.01
N SER A 11 -6.60 -2.27 -12.14
CA SER A 11 -5.42 -2.00 -11.31
C SER A 11 -5.80 -1.70 -9.86
N GLU A 12 -6.83 -0.89 -9.63
CA GLU A 12 -7.35 -0.59 -8.29
C GLU A 12 -7.78 -1.88 -7.58
N LYS A 13 -8.54 -2.73 -8.27
CA LYS A 13 -8.98 -4.02 -7.72
C LYS A 13 -7.81 -4.93 -7.35
N ALA A 14 -6.73 -4.90 -8.11
CA ALA A 14 -5.52 -5.67 -7.80
C ALA A 14 -4.84 -5.16 -6.52
N PHE A 15 -4.70 -3.84 -6.36
CA PHE A 15 -4.12 -3.26 -5.15
C PHE A 15 -5.01 -3.44 -3.92
N ASP A 16 -6.34 -3.36 -4.06
CA ASP A 16 -7.29 -3.68 -2.99
C ASP A 16 -7.14 -5.12 -2.48
N ASN A 17 -6.98 -6.07 -3.40
CA ASN A 17 -6.74 -7.46 -3.07
C ASN A 17 -5.38 -7.63 -2.37
N ALA A 18 -4.35 -6.92 -2.82
CA ALA A 18 -3.03 -6.92 -2.16
C ALA A 18 -3.13 -6.39 -0.73
N VAL A 19 -3.81 -5.26 -0.50
CA VAL A 19 -4.08 -4.72 0.85
C VAL A 19 -4.76 -5.76 1.74
N LYS A 20 -5.78 -6.45 1.23
CA LYS A 20 -6.47 -7.52 1.97
C LYS A 20 -5.53 -8.69 2.31
N ALA A 21 -4.68 -9.09 1.37
CA ALA A 21 -3.73 -10.18 1.58
C ALA A 21 -2.68 -9.83 2.63
N TYR A 22 -2.03 -8.67 2.51
CA TYR A 22 -1.00 -8.24 3.46
C TYR A 22 -1.56 -8.01 4.87
N LYS A 23 -2.77 -7.46 5.00
CA LYS A 23 -3.45 -7.37 6.31
C LYS A 23 -3.66 -8.74 6.96
N LYS A 24 -3.99 -9.79 6.18
CA LYS A 24 -4.12 -11.15 6.71
C LYS A 24 -2.77 -11.73 7.15
N ILE A 25 -1.69 -11.42 6.43
CA ILE A 25 -0.33 -11.84 6.81
C ILE A 25 0.06 -11.16 8.12
N ILE A 26 -0.11 -9.83 8.22
CA ILE A 26 0.18 -9.05 9.43
C ILE A 26 -0.66 -9.51 10.64
N ALA A 27 -1.91 -9.91 10.41
CA ALA A 27 -2.75 -10.46 11.47
C ALA A 27 -2.22 -11.78 12.03
N LYS A 28 -1.52 -12.59 11.22
CA LYS A 28 -0.88 -13.83 11.66
C LYS A 28 0.51 -13.58 12.24
N ASN A 29 1.28 -12.68 11.64
CA ASN A 29 2.60 -12.28 12.11
C ASN A 29 2.75 -10.76 12.05
N LYS A 30 2.66 -10.12 13.21
CA LYS A 30 2.77 -8.65 13.32
C LYS A 30 4.17 -8.12 13.06
N LEU A 31 5.18 -8.99 13.12
CA LEU A 31 6.60 -8.66 12.98
C LEU A 31 7.12 -8.89 11.55
N ASP A 32 6.23 -9.18 10.59
CA ASP A 32 6.59 -9.31 9.18
C ASP A 32 6.79 -7.91 8.54
N ASP A 33 8.03 -7.46 8.53
CA ASP A 33 8.44 -6.15 8.01
C ASP A 33 8.13 -6.01 6.51
N ALA A 34 8.37 -7.06 5.73
CA ALA A 34 8.07 -7.10 4.31
C ALA A 34 6.56 -6.99 4.01
N ALA A 35 5.71 -7.59 4.84
CA ALA A 35 4.26 -7.45 4.70
C ALA A 35 3.79 -6.01 4.99
N HIS A 36 4.36 -5.34 6.02
CA HIS A 36 4.09 -3.93 6.29
C HIS A 36 4.57 -3.02 5.16
N PHE A 37 5.78 -3.26 4.63
CA PHE A 37 6.34 -2.52 3.51
C PHE A 37 5.46 -2.63 2.25
N ASN A 38 5.09 -3.86 1.88
CA ASN A 38 4.26 -4.08 0.70
C ASN A 38 2.81 -3.60 0.89
N LEU A 39 2.27 -3.62 2.11
CA LEU A 39 1.01 -2.97 2.44
C LEU A 39 1.10 -1.46 2.19
N GLY A 40 2.19 -0.83 2.62
CA GLY A 40 2.46 0.58 2.38
C GLY A 40 2.51 0.94 0.90
N ARG A 41 3.22 0.14 0.09
CA ARG A 41 3.28 0.33 -1.38
C ARG A 41 1.91 0.14 -2.04
N ALA A 42 1.12 -0.83 -1.59
CA ALA A 42 -0.24 -1.03 -2.12
C ALA A 42 -1.12 0.19 -1.82
N TYR A 43 -1.06 0.73 -0.61
CA TYR A 43 -1.77 1.96 -0.24
C TYR A 43 -1.31 3.18 -1.04
N ASN A 44 0.00 3.33 -1.26
CA ASN A 44 0.56 4.37 -2.12
C ASN A 44 -0.01 4.31 -3.54
N LYS A 45 -0.13 3.11 -4.13
CA LYS A 45 -0.74 2.94 -5.46
C LYS A 45 -2.25 3.26 -5.48
N LEU A 46 -2.91 3.15 -4.34
CA LEU A 46 -4.30 3.57 -4.13
C LEU A 46 -4.42 5.06 -3.76
N ASN A 47 -3.33 5.83 -3.74
CA ASN A 47 -3.24 7.21 -3.20
C ASN A 47 -3.81 7.35 -1.78
N GLU A 48 -3.79 6.27 -1.01
CA GLU A 48 -4.14 6.27 0.42
C GLU A 48 -2.88 6.61 1.23
N ASP A 49 -2.30 7.79 0.99
CA ASP A 49 -0.96 8.16 1.47
C ASP A 49 -0.82 8.11 3.00
N GLN A 50 -1.89 8.42 3.75
CA GLN A 50 -1.91 8.32 5.22
C GLN A 50 -1.80 6.88 5.73
N ASP A 51 -2.47 5.93 5.08
CA ASP A 51 -2.39 4.52 5.46
C ASP A 51 -1.08 3.88 4.93
N ALA A 52 -0.58 4.36 3.80
CA ALA A 52 0.76 4.04 3.33
C ALA A 52 1.84 4.43 4.35
N MET A 53 1.75 5.65 4.88
CA MET A 53 2.67 6.16 5.91
C MET A 53 2.65 5.28 7.15
N LYS A 54 1.46 4.91 7.66
CA LYS A 54 1.34 4.06 8.86
C LYS A 54 1.98 2.69 8.63
N ALA A 55 1.72 2.05 7.50
CA ALA A 55 2.27 0.73 7.19
C ALA A 55 3.80 0.79 7.01
N LEU A 56 4.31 1.77 6.27
CA LEU A 56 5.75 1.96 6.10
C LEU A 56 6.46 2.32 7.41
N ARG A 57 5.79 3.08 8.30
CA ARG A 57 6.31 3.37 9.64
C ARG A 57 6.55 2.10 10.44
N GLU A 58 5.67 1.11 10.36
CA GLU A 58 5.88 -0.17 11.02
C GLU A 58 7.01 -0.97 10.37
N ALA A 59 7.13 -0.94 9.03
CA ALA A 59 8.23 -1.59 8.32
C ALA A 59 9.60 -1.02 8.75
N VAL A 60 9.77 0.31 8.78
CA VAL A 60 11.04 0.94 9.23
C VAL A 60 11.31 0.75 10.72
N LYS A 61 10.28 0.57 11.56
CA LYS A 61 10.49 0.23 12.98
C LYS A 61 11.03 -1.18 13.14
N LEU A 62 10.51 -2.13 12.37
CA LEU A 62 10.92 -3.53 12.42
C LEU A 62 12.31 -3.73 11.79
N LYS A 63 12.61 -2.98 10.73
CA LYS A 63 13.89 -3.04 10.01
C LYS A 63 14.42 -1.63 9.70
N PRO A 64 15.05 -0.95 10.68
CA PRO A 64 15.50 0.43 10.54
C PRO A 64 16.70 0.60 9.59
N ASP A 65 17.45 -0.47 9.35
CA ASP A 65 18.67 -0.46 8.53
C ASP A 65 18.43 -0.96 7.09
N ASP A 66 17.18 -0.94 6.63
CA ASP A 66 16.83 -1.21 5.23
C ASP A 66 16.68 0.10 4.46
N ALA A 67 17.61 0.36 3.52
CA ALA A 67 17.63 1.60 2.76
C ALA A 67 16.37 1.79 1.90
N GLU A 68 15.82 0.73 1.30
CA GLU A 68 14.62 0.80 0.47
C GLU A 68 13.41 1.21 1.33
N TYR A 69 13.31 0.68 2.56
CA TYR A 69 12.19 0.99 3.45
C TYR A 69 12.25 2.45 3.88
N GLN A 70 13.45 2.95 4.20
CA GLN A 70 13.68 4.36 4.52
C GLN A 70 13.36 5.28 3.34
N ILE A 71 13.71 4.89 2.11
CA ILE A 71 13.39 5.64 0.88
C ILE A 71 11.88 5.74 0.68
N GLU A 72 11.17 4.61 0.64
CA GLU A 72 9.72 4.61 0.40
C GLU A 72 8.97 5.34 1.52
N TYR A 73 9.41 5.20 2.78
CA TYR A 73 8.83 5.97 3.89
C TYR A 73 9.05 7.48 3.70
N GLY A 74 10.27 7.91 3.34
CA GLY A 74 10.59 9.30 3.02
C GLY A 74 9.75 9.86 1.87
N VAL A 75 9.54 9.08 0.81
CA VAL A 75 8.69 9.47 -0.34
C VAL A 75 7.26 9.74 0.11
N ILE A 76 6.66 8.87 0.95
CA ILE A 76 5.30 9.10 1.45
C ILE A 76 5.23 10.32 2.35
N LEU A 77 6.21 10.51 3.24
CA LEU A 77 6.29 11.70 4.08
C LEU A 77 6.35 12.99 3.26
N MET A 78 7.11 13.01 2.16
CA MET A 78 7.14 14.15 1.23
C MET A 78 5.77 14.41 0.58
N LYS A 79 5.03 13.37 0.19
CA LYS A 79 3.67 13.53 -0.36
C LYS A 79 2.71 14.14 0.64
N LEU A 80 2.88 13.78 1.92
CA LEU A 80 2.13 14.33 3.05
C LEU A 80 2.66 15.67 3.55
N ALA A 81 3.66 16.25 2.87
CA ALA A 81 4.37 17.47 3.24
C ALA A 81 5.02 17.44 4.64
N GLN A 82 5.28 16.25 5.18
CA GLN A 82 6.03 16.01 6.41
C GLN A 82 7.54 16.01 6.10
N TYR A 83 8.04 17.16 5.65
CA TYR A 83 9.40 17.27 5.11
C TYR A 83 10.48 17.07 6.17
N GLN A 84 10.23 17.43 7.43
CA GLN A 84 11.20 17.26 8.51
C GLN A 84 11.50 15.78 8.73
N GLU A 85 10.46 14.96 8.84
CA GLU A 85 10.55 13.50 9.00
C GLU A 85 11.08 12.84 7.72
N ALA A 86 10.69 13.34 6.54
CA ALA A 86 11.20 12.83 5.27
C ALA A 86 12.72 13.00 5.17
N VAL A 87 13.25 14.16 5.55
CA VAL A 87 14.70 14.41 5.59
C VAL A 87 15.40 13.43 6.53
N ALA A 88 14.83 13.15 7.70
CA ALA A 88 15.42 12.19 8.63
C ALA A 88 15.49 10.76 8.05
N ALA A 89 14.40 10.28 7.46
CA ALA A 89 14.35 8.97 6.81
C ALA A 89 15.33 8.87 5.64
N LEU A 90 15.37 9.90 4.77
CA LEU A 90 16.23 9.90 3.59
C LEU A 90 17.71 10.07 3.94
N LYS A 91 18.05 10.81 5.00
CA LYS A 91 19.43 10.83 5.54
C LYS A 91 19.87 9.46 6.02
N LYS A 92 18.97 8.72 6.69
CA LYS A 92 19.25 7.34 7.10
C LYS A 92 19.45 6.44 5.88
N ALA A 93 18.61 6.56 4.84
CA ALA A 93 18.79 5.82 3.59
C ALA A 93 20.16 6.07 2.94
N VAL A 94 20.55 7.34 2.78
CA VAL A 94 21.87 7.72 2.22
C VAL A 94 23.03 7.24 3.11
N SER A 95 22.85 7.18 4.43
CA SER A 95 23.89 6.64 5.32
C SER A 95 24.03 5.11 5.24
N LEU A 96 22.99 4.41 4.80
CA LEU A 96 22.99 2.95 4.62
C LEU A 96 23.53 2.55 3.25
N ASP A 97 23.25 3.36 2.23
CA ASP A 97 23.77 3.22 0.87
C ASP A 97 24.04 4.61 0.29
N ASP A 98 25.30 5.02 0.40
CA ASP A 98 25.78 6.32 -0.06
C ASP A 98 25.89 6.41 -1.59
N SER A 99 25.86 5.27 -2.30
CA SER A 99 25.87 5.20 -3.75
C SER A 99 24.47 5.34 -4.37
N ASN A 100 23.43 5.34 -3.54
CA ASN A 100 22.04 5.41 -3.97
C ASN A 100 21.66 6.83 -4.44
N LEU A 101 21.84 7.08 -5.73
CA LEU A 101 21.51 8.39 -6.34
C LEU A 101 20.05 8.78 -6.11
N GLN A 102 19.12 7.81 -6.13
CA GLN A 102 17.70 8.09 -5.88
C GLN A 102 17.49 8.63 -4.46
N ALA A 103 18.12 8.04 -3.45
CA ALA A 103 18.03 8.50 -2.07
C ALA A 103 18.60 9.91 -1.91
N GLN A 104 19.75 10.20 -2.55
CA GLN A 104 20.37 11.53 -2.54
C GLN A 104 19.46 12.59 -3.19
N GLU A 105 18.91 12.32 -4.36
CA GLU A 105 17.98 13.24 -5.04
C GLU A 105 16.71 13.49 -4.22
N LEU A 106 16.16 12.45 -3.60
CA LEU A 106 14.98 12.58 -2.75
C LEU A 106 15.31 13.40 -1.49
N LEU A 107 16.49 13.20 -0.89
CA LEU A 107 16.95 13.97 0.25
C LEU A 107 17.03 15.46 -0.10
N GLU A 108 17.62 15.82 -1.25
CA GLU A 108 17.68 17.20 -1.72
C GLU A 108 16.28 17.80 -1.88
N LYS A 109 15.36 17.06 -2.52
CA LYS A 109 13.97 17.48 -2.70
C LYS A 109 13.25 17.67 -1.35
N ALA A 110 13.49 16.78 -0.38
CA ALA A 110 12.92 16.88 0.96
C ALA A 110 13.46 18.10 1.73
N GLU A 111 14.77 18.38 1.64
CA GLU A 111 15.38 19.57 2.25
C GLU A 111 14.88 20.88 1.61
N ALA A 112 14.71 20.91 0.28
CA ALA A 112 14.10 22.03 -0.41
C ALA A 112 12.63 22.23 0.02
N GLY A 113 11.88 21.13 0.16
CA GLY A 113 10.52 21.14 0.68
C GLY A 113 10.45 21.71 2.09
N ARG A 114 11.32 21.24 3.00
CA ARG A 114 11.42 21.77 4.37
C ARG A 114 11.68 23.27 4.39
N LYS A 115 12.70 23.75 3.66
CA LYS A 115 13.02 25.18 3.58
C LYS A 115 11.81 26.02 3.16
N ARG A 116 11.04 25.57 2.17
CA ARG A 116 9.82 26.28 1.73
C ARG A 116 8.79 26.43 2.86
N ILE A 117 8.59 25.39 3.67
CA ILE A 117 7.71 25.46 4.85
C ILE A 117 8.24 26.45 5.88
N ASP A 118 9.55 26.42 6.15
CA ASP A 118 10.20 27.34 7.10
C ASP A 118 10.04 28.80 6.68
N PHE A 119 10.03 29.08 5.36
CA PHE A 119 9.73 30.39 4.78
C PHE A 119 8.22 30.73 4.70
N GLY A 120 7.35 29.93 5.33
CA GLY A 120 5.91 30.17 5.40
C GLY A 120 5.14 29.83 4.12
N ILE A 121 5.77 29.18 3.13
CA ILE A 121 5.09 28.73 1.92
C ILE A 121 4.28 27.49 2.26
N LYS A 122 2.98 27.67 2.48
CA LYS A 122 2.07 26.54 2.72
C LYS A 122 1.99 25.66 1.47
N PRO A 123 2.27 24.36 1.57
CA PRO A 123 2.14 23.44 0.46
C PRO A 123 0.65 23.31 0.15
N LYS A 124 0.31 23.21 -1.13
CA LYS A 124 -1.04 22.84 -1.54
C LYS A 124 -1.22 21.37 -1.19
N LEU A 125 -1.57 21.10 0.07
CA LEU A 125 -1.94 19.76 0.52
C LEU A 125 -3.09 19.28 -0.38
N PRO A 126 -3.10 18.01 -0.81
CA PRO A 126 -4.35 17.42 -1.26
C PRO A 126 -5.38 17.67 -0.14
N PRO A 127 -6.61 18.08 -0.48
CA PRO A 127 -7.63 18.31 0.54
C PRO A 127 -7.66 17.09 1.47
N PRO A 128 -7.76 17.27 2.80
CA PRO A 128 -7.91 16.15 3.70
C PRO A 128 -9.02 15.28 3.13
N VAL A 129 -8.68 14.05 2.76
CA VAL A 129 -9.67 13.09 2.29
C VAL A 129 -10.65 13.02 3.44
N GLN A 130 -11.84 13.59 3.24
CA GLN A 130 -12.95 13.37 4.16
C GLN A 130 -13.02 11.86 4.24
N GLN A 131 -12.70 11.30 5.40
CA GLN A 131 -12.91 9.89 5.65
C GLN A 131 -14.40 9.71 5.43
N GLU A 132 -14.81 9.27 4.24
CA GLU A 132 -16.17 8.79 4.07
C GLU A 132 -16.33 7.75 5.19
N PRO A 133 -17.41 7.83 5.98
CA PRO A 133 -17.64 6.88 7.05
C PRO A 133 -17.39 5.50 6.47
N ILE A 134 -16.44 4.78 7.08
CA ILE A 134 -15.97 3.49 6.60
C ILE A 134 -17.22 2.67 6.29
N LYS A 135 -17.59 2.53 5.02
CA LYS A 135 -18.71 1.66 4.67
C LYS A 135 -18.29 0.31 5.20
N PRO A 136 -19.10 -0.34 6.06
CA PRO A 136 -18.78 -1.68 6.52
C PRO A 136 -18.43 -2.48 5.28
N ARG A 137 -17.19 -3.00 5.20
CA ARG A 137 -16.80 -3.84 4.08
C ARG A 137 -17.83 -4.97 4.06
N GLU A 138 -18.70 -4.97 3.05
CA GLU A 138 -19.67 -6.05 2.89
C GLU A 138 -18.88 -7.36 2.89
N ASN A 139 -19.15 -8.18 3.90
CA ASN A 139 -18.63 -9.54 3.92
C ASN A 139 -19.09 -10.18 2.60
N PRO A 140 -18.17 -10.67 1.75
CA PRO A 140 -18.60 -11.37 0.55
C PRO A 140 -19.46 -12.55 1.00
N LYS A 141 -20.69 -12.63 0.47
CA LYS A 141 -21.63 -13.72 0.74
C LYS A 141 -20.91 -15.07 0.61
N PRO A 142 -21.21 -16.06 1.46
CA PRO A 142 -20.65 -17.40 1.34
C PRO A 142 -20.86 -17.91 -0.08
N ARG A 143 -19.78 -18.35 -0.73
CA ARG A 143 -19.82 -18.93 -2.07
C ARG A 143 -20.65 -20.20 -1.98
N GLU A 144 -21.84 -20.21 -2.58
CA GLU A 144 -22.64 -21.44 -2.72
C GLU A 144 -21.80 -22.46 -3.48
N THR A 145 -21.52 -23.58 -2.83
CA THR A 145 -20.88 -24.74 -3.45
C THR A 145 -21.83 -25.30 -4.51
N PRO A 146 -21.38 -25.51 -5.76
CA PRO A 146 -22.24 -26.14 -6.76
C PRO A 146 -22.56 -27.58 -6.33
N LYS A 147 -23.86 -27.92 -6.31
CA LYS A 147 -24.34 -29.28 -6.07
C LYS A 147 -23.71 -30.25 -7.09
N PRO A 148 -23.40 -31.50 -6.71
CA PRO A 148 -22.92 -32.50 -7.66
C PRO A 148 -23.99 -32.77 -8.72
N LYS A 149 -23.59 -32.85 -9.98
CA LYS A 149 -24.47 -33.32 -11.06
C LYS A 149 -24.74 -34.81 -10.83
N GLU A 150 -26.01 -35.18 -10.69
CA GLU A 150 -26.43 -36.58 -10.72
C GLU A 150 -26.08 -37.16 -12.09
N GLU A 151 -25.18 -38.13 -12.08
CA GLU A 151 -24.77 -38.93 -13.23
C GLU A 151 -25.83 -40.02 -13.43
N SER A 152 -26.74 -39.82 -14.38
CA SER A 152 -27.76 -40.80 -14.73
C SER A 152 -27.12 -41.97 -15.49
N THR A 153 -26.92 -43.08 -14.80
CA THR A 153 -26.56 -44.37 -15.40
C THR A 153 -27.70 -44.88 -16.31
N PRO A 154 -27.41 -45.43 -17.50
CA PRO A 154 -28.43 -46.02 -18.37
C PRO A 154 -28.83 -47.42 -17.89
N GLU A 155 -30.12 -47.60 -17.64
CA GLU A 155 -30.70 -48.87 -17.20
C GLU A 155 -30.73 -49.88 -18.37
N LYS A 156 -30.13 -51.05 -18.15
CA LYS A 156 -30.08 -52.17 -19.10
C LYS A 156 -31.42 -52.90 -19.16
N LYS A 157 -31.84 -53.25 -20.38
CA LYS A 157 -32.88 -54.23 -20.71
C LYS A 157 -32.65 -55.59 -20.05
N ASN A 158 -33.71 -56.21 -19.51
CA ASN A 158 -34.04 -57.65 -19.60
C ASN A 158 -35.40 -57.91 -18.90
N ALA A 159 -36.46 -58.29 -19.61
CA ALA A 159 -36.85 -59.68 -19.94
C ALA A 159 -37.26 -60.52 -18.71
N ASN A 160 -38.57 -60.74 -18.50
CA ASN A 160 -39.23 -62.05 -18.64
C ASN A 160 -40.64 -62.09 -18.01
N GLN A 161 -41.49 -62.86 -18.69
CA GLN A 161 -42.80 -63.45 -18.30
C GLN A 161 -44.03 -62.56 -18.33
#